data_AF-A0A358HQF1-F1
#
_entry.id   AF-A0A358HQF1-F1
#
_cell.length_a   1.000
_cell.length_b   1.000
_cell.length_c   1.000
_cell.angle_alpha   90.00
_cell.angle_beta   90.00
_cell.angle_gamma   90.00
#
_symmetry.space_group_name_H-M   'P 1'
#
loop_
_entity.id
_entity.type
_entity.pdbx_description
1 polymer ?
#
loop_
_entity_poly.entity_id
_entity_poly.type
_entity_poly.pdbx_seq_one_letter_code
_entity_poly.pdbx_strand_id
1 'polypeptide(L)' 'MTETFYALLPDRAVIRVSGPDRVSFLQGLVSNNIETISAEKSGYGALLSPQGKFLFDFFVY' A
#
# COMPACT_ATOMS: atom_id res chain seq x y z
N MET A 1 30.51 1.90 -12.42
CA MET A 1 29.74 1.22 -11.37
C MET A 1 28.86 2.26 -10.73
N THR A 2 27.55 2.04 -10.70
CA THR A 2 26.62 2.94 -10.00
C THR A 2 26.71 2.61 -8.52
N GLU A 3 27.11 3.58 -7.68
CA GLU A 3 27.05 3.39 -6.24
C GLU A 3 25.60 3.32 -5.78
N THR A 4 25.33 2.38 -4.87
CA THR A 4 24.00 2.21 -4.27
C THR A 4 23.96 3.00 -2.97
N PHE A 5 22.94 3.84 -2.81
CA PHE A 5 22.70 4.61 -1.60
C PHE A 5 21.42 4.15 -0.93
N TYR A 6 21.35 4.30 0.39
CA TYR A 6 20.13 4.07 1.17
C TYR A 6 19.75 5.36 1.92
N ALA A 7 18.46 5.52 2.19
CA ALA A 7 17.93 6.62 2.95
C ALA A 7 16.96 6.10 4.02
N LEU A 8 17.07 6.65 5.23
CA LEU A 8 16.07 6.42 6.28
C LEU A 8 14.83 7.25 5.99
N LEU A 9 13.65 6.64 6.14
CA LEU A 9 12.35 7.29 5.97
C LEU A 9 11.63 7.36 7.33
N PRO A 10 12.02 8.28 8.23
CA PRO A 10 11.50 8.31 9.61
C PRO A 10 9.99 8.58 9.69
N ASP A 11 9.43 9.24 8.67
CA ASP A 11 8.01 9.60 8.61
C ASP A 11 7.14 8.52 7.94
N ARG A 12 7.73 7.37 7.58
CA ARG A 12 7.01 6.21 7.01
C ARG A 12 6.99 5.08 8.04
N ALA A 13 5.85 4.40 8.12
CA ALA A 13 5.65 3.22 8.96
C ALA A 13 5.07 2.06 8.15
N VAL A 14 5.27 0.84 8.64
CA VAL A 14 4.73 -0.38 8.04
C VAL A 14 3.64 -0.93 8.94
N ILE A 15 2.48 -1.21 8.35
CA ILE A 15 1.34 -1.84 9.03
C ILE A 15 1.10 -3.21 8.39
N ARG A 16 0.95 -4.25 9.21
CA ARG A 16 0.61 -5.58 8.74
C ARG A 16 -0.89 -5.85 8.94
N VAL A 17 -1.57 -6.24 7.86
CA VAL A 17 -2.95 -6.70 7.88
C VAL A 17 -2.97 -8.22 7.65
N SER A 18 -3.61 -8.98 8.54
CA SER A 18 -3.66 -10.44 8.50
C SER A 18 -5.09 -10.97 8.60
N GLY A 19 -5.29 -12.24 8.24
CA GLY A 19 -6.59 -12.90 8.22
C GLY A 19 -6.96 -13.40 6.82
N PRO A 20 -7.94 -14.32 6.73
CA PRO A 20 -8.39 -14.88 5.46
C PRO A 20 -8.95 -13.79 4.53
N ASP A 21 -9.64 -12.79 5.09
CA ASP A 21 -10.38 -11.79 4.33
C ASP A 21 -9.58 -10.49 4.07
N ARG A 22 -8.27 -10.49 4.35
CA ARG A 22 -7.44 -9.27 4.23
C ARG A 22 -7.47 -8.65 2.83
N VAL A 23 -7.55 -9.46 1.79
CA VAL A 23 -7.56 -9.00 0.39
C VAL A 23 -8.88 -8.33 0.07
N SER A 24 -10.01 -8.98 0.35
CA SER A 24 -11.34 -8.43 0.10
C SER A 24 -11.61 -7.18 0.94
N PHE A 25 -11.14 -7.17 2.19
CA PHE A 25 -11.20 -5.99 3.05
C PHE A 25 -10.45 -4.80 2.45
N LEU A 26 -9.19 -4.98 2.03
CA LEU A 26 -8.39 -3.90 1.44
C LEU A 26 -8.90 -3.48 0.06
N GLN A 27 -9.40 -4.41 -0.75
CA GLN A 27 -9.97 -4.12 -2.07
C GLN A 27 -11.11 -3.10 -2.01
N GLY A 28 -11.90 -3.10 -0.92
CA GLY A 28 -12.98 -2.14 -0.70
C GLY A 28 -12.54 -0.77 -0.16
N LEU A 29 -11.27 -0.61 0.21
CA LEU A 29 -10.75 0.60 0.87
C LEU A 29 -9.69 1.32 0.04
N VAL A 30 -8.89 0.59 -0.73
CA VAL A 30 -7.73 1.13 -1.44
C VAL A 30 -8.11 1.42 -2.89
N SER A 31 -7.64 2.54 -3.43
CA SER A 31 -7.88 2.95 -4.82
C SER A 31 -7.21 2.08 -5.89
N ASN A 32 -6.38 1.11 -5.50
CA ASN A 32 -5.64 0.22 -6.40
C ASN A 32 -6.17 -1.22 -6.26
N ASN A 33 -6.09 -2.01 -7.33
CA ASN A 33 -6.52 -3.40 -7.33
C ASN A 33 -5.54 -4.30 -6.54
N ILE A 34 -5.91 -4.61 -5.31
CA ILE A 34 -5.15 -5.41 -4.34
C ILE A 34 -4.98 -6.86 -4.79
N GLU A 35 -5.92 -7.39 -5.59
CA GLU A 35 -5.84 -8.76 -6.10
C GLU A 35 -4.66 -8.98 -7.06
N THR A 36 -4.09 -7.89 -7.59
CA THR A 36 -2.93 -7.95 -8.49
C THR A 36 -1.58 -7.88 -7.78
N ILE A 37 -1.59 -7.75 -6.44
CA ILE A 37 -0.38 -7.65 -5.62
C ILE A 37 0.15 -9.05 -5.32
N SER A 38 1.46 -9.23 -5.50
CA SER A 38 2.16 -10.48 -5.24
C SER A 38 3.55 -10.21 -4.65
N ALA A 39 4.28 -11.27 -4.30
CA ALA A 39 5.64 -11.16 -3.79
C ALA A 39 6.60 -10.46 -4.79
N GLU A 40 6.28 -10.47 -6.08
CA GLU A 40 7.04 -9.87 -7.17
C GLU A 40 6.48 -8.53 -7.62
N LYS A 41 5.28 -8.15 -7.14
CA LYS A 41 4.57 -6.97 -7.61
C LYS A 41 3.89 -6.22 -6.46
N SER A 42 4.50 -5.10 -6.07
CA SER A 42 3.90 -4.12 -5.18
C SER A 42 2.95 -3.17 -5.93
N GLY A 43 2.08 -2.51 -5.17
CA GLY A 43 1.15 -1.51 -5.67
C GLY A 43 1.26 -0.23 -4.87
N TYR A 44 0.88 0.88 -5.50
CA TYR A 44 0.70 2.16 -4.84
C TYR A 44 -0.79 2.52 -4.86
N GLY A 45 -1.34 2.94 -3.74
CA GLY A 45 -2.75 3.27 -3.63
C GLY A 45 -3.01 4.32 -2.58
N ALA A 46 -4.26 4.79 -2.55
CA ALA A 46 -4.74 5.74 -1.57
C ALA A 46 -5.96 5.20 -0.83
N LEU A 47 -6.09 5.60 0.43
CA LEU A 47 -7.35 5.54 1.16
C LEU A 47 -8.06 6.88 0.99
N LEU A 48 -9.32 6.82 0.56
CA LEU A 48 -10.14 8.00 0.30
C LEU A 48 -11.27 8.11 1.32
N SER A 49 -11.76 9.32 1.53
CA SER A 49 -13.04 9.53 2.19
C SER A 49 -14.19 8.98 1.32
N PRO A 50 -15.39 8.77 1.89
CA PRO A 50 -16.56 8.37 1.10
C PRO A 50 -16.93 9.36 -0.02
N GLN A 51 -16.53 10.63 0.09
CA GLN A 51 -16.71 11.68 -0.94
C GLN A 51 -15.56 11.70 -1.97
N GLY A 52 -14.65 10.72 -1.92
CA GLY A 52 -13.49 10.62 -2.81
C GLY A 52 -12.35 11.59 -2.47
N LYS A 53 -12.28 12.13 -1.24
CA LYS A 53 -11.17 13.01 -0.85
C LYS A 53 -9.97 12.19 -0.40
N PHE A 54 -8.77 12.60 -0.80
CA PHE A 54 -7.53 11.97 -0.39
C PHE A 54 -7.34 12.06 1.13
N LEU A 55 -7.08 10.92 1.78
CA LEU A 55 -6.71 10.86 3.20
C LEU A 55 -5.24 10.45 3.35
N PHE A 56 -4.87 9.30 2.77
CA PHE A 56 -3.52 8.73 2.89
C PHE A 56 -3.09 8.02 1.62
N ASP A 57 -1.79 8.01 1.34
CA ASP A 57 -1.14 7.16 0.35
C ASP A 57 -0.31 6.06 1.02
N PHE A 58 -0.14 4.92 0.35
CA PHE A 58 0.74 3.88 0.80
C PHE A 58 1.15 2.93 -0.33
N PHE A 59 2.25 2.24 -0.09
CA PHE A 59 2.65 1.07 -0.85
C PHE A 59 2.05 -0.18 -0.21
N VAL A 60 1.59 -1.11 -1.04
CA VAL A 60 1.10 -2.44 -0.65
C VAL A 60 2.02 -3.48 -1.28
N TYR A 61 2.48 -4.44 -0.48
CA TYR A 61 3.40 -5.50 -0.87
C TYR A 61 3.17 -6.76 -0.04
#